data_AF-A0A7V1LNG3-F1
#
_entry.id   AF-A0A7V1LNG3-F1
#
_cell.length_a   1.000
_cell.length_b   1.000
_cell.length_c   1.000
_cell.angle_alpha   90.00
_cell.angle_beta   90.00
_cell.angle_gamma   90.00
#
_symmetry.space_group_name_H-M   'P 1'
#
loop_
_entity.id
_entity.type
_entity.pdbx_description
1 polymer ?
#
loop_
_entity_poly.entity_id
_entity_poly.type
_entity_poly.pdbx_seq_one_letter_code
_entity_poly.pdbx_strand_id
1 'polypeptide(L)'
;MKAVWNGQVLAESNETIVVEGNHYFPPGSVNRNYFAESSTHTRCPWKGVASYYTLKVDGKENRDAAWYYPKTKEAAKPIEGYIAFWRGVEVSES
;
A
#
# COMPACT_ATOMS: atom_id res chain seq x y z
N MET A 1 12.60 -5.43 -0.72
CA MET A 1 11.56 -4.92 -1.64
C MET A 1 11.45 -3.42 -1.48
N LYS A 2 11.30 -2.70 -2.60
CA LYS A 2 11.23 -1.25 -2.65
C LYS A 2 10.05 -0.82 -3.53
N ALA A 3 9.21 0.07 -3.02
CA ALA A 3 8.12 0.70 -3.77
C ALA A 3 8.52 2.14 -4.14
N VAL A 4 8.60 2.44 -5.43
CA VAL A 4 9.05 3.73 -5.96
C VAL A 4 7.97 4.36 -6.84
N TRP A 5 7.74 5.65 -6.66
CA TRP A 5 6.91 6.43 -7.59
C TRP A 5 7.47 7.84 -7.76
N ASN A 6 7.50 8.31 -9.01
CA ASN A 6 8.05 9.62 -9.37
C ASN A 6 9.47 9.84 -8.79
N GLY A 7 10.31 8.79 -8.81
CA GLY A 7 11.70 8.83 -8.31
C GLY A 7 11.85 8.80 -6.79
N GLN A 8 10.76 8.80 -6.01
CA GLN A 8 10.81 8.74 -4.54
C GLN A 8 10.49 7.34 -4.01
N VAL A 9 11.21 6.93 -2.98
CA VAL A 9 10.94 5.69 -2.24
C VAL A 9 9.75 5.92 -1.31
N LEU A 10 8.65 5.23 -1.58
CA LEU A 10 7.43 5.26 -0.77
C LEU A 10 7.50 4.26 0.38
N ALA A 11 8.12 3.10 0.15
CA ALA A 11 8.32 2.07 1.15
C ALA A 11 9.52 1.18 0.80
N GLU A 12 10.22 0.69 1.81
CA GLU A 12 11.33 -0.26 1.63
C GLU A 12 11.38 -1.24 2.80
N SER A 13 11.28 -2.55 2.52
CA SER A 13 11.32 -3.59 3.54
C SER A 13 11.69 -4.95 2.95
N ASN A 14 12.33 -5.79 3.75
CA ASN A 14 12.56 -7.21 3.47
C ASN A 14 11.50 -8.11 4.11
N GLU A 15 10.54 -7.54 4.85
CA GLU A 15 9.52 -8.25 5.63
C GLU A 15 8.12 -8.10 4.99
N THR A 16 8.08 -7.94 3.67
CA THR A 16 6.79 -7.84 2.96
C THR A 16 6.08 -9.19 2.95
N ILE A 17 4.76 -9.17 3.00
CA ILE A 17 3.93 -10.37 2.83
C ILE A 17 3.34 -10.36 1.41
N VAL A 18 3.44 -11.48 0.70
CA VAL A 18 2.89 -11.59 -0.66
C VAL A 18 1.51 -12.23 -0.62
N VAL A 19 0.51 -11.54 -1.16
CA VAL A 19 -0.86 -12.04 -1.32
C VAL A 19 -1.37 -11.70 -2.70
N GLU A 20 -1.81 -12.71 -3.46
CA GLU A 20 -2.31 -12.55 -4.84
C GLU A 20 -1.33 -11.75 -5.73
N GLY A 21 -0.03 -12.03 -5.61
CA GLY A 21 1.03 -11.36 -6.38
C GLY A 21 1.38 -9.94 -5.94
N ASN A 22 0.72 -9.39 -4.90
CA ASN A 22 1.01 -8.06 -4.37
C ASN A 22 1.88 -8.15 -3.12
N HIS A 23 2.90 -7.29 -3.05
CA HIS A 23 3.68 -7.10 -1.83
C HIS A 23 2.97 -6.12 -0.89
N TYR A 24 2.67 -6.60 0.31
CA TYR A 24 2.16 -5.81 1.42
C TYR A 24 3.33 -5.42 2.32
N PHE A 25 3.59 -4.13 2.42
CA PHE A 25 4.66 -3.55 3.22
C PHE A 25 4.17 -3.30 4.65
N PRO A 26 4.98 -3.63 5.67
CA PRO A 26 4.64 -3.31 7.05
C PRO A 26 4.47 -1.79 7.22
N PRO A 27 3.53 -1.33 8.05
CA PRO A 27 3.22 0.10 8.16
C PRO A 27 4.41 0.95 8.61
N GLY A 28 5.34 0.38 9.38
CA GLY A 28 6.56 1.05 9.84
C GLY A 28 7.60 1.28 8.74
N SER A 29 7.51 0.58 7.60
CA SER A 29 8.44 0.74 6.49
C SER A 29 7.97 1.71 5.41
N VAL A 30 6.86 2.42 5.66
CA VAL A 30 6.21 3.29 4.67
C VAL A 30 6.46 4.75 5.03
N ASN A 31 6.98 5.51 4.07
CA ASN A 31 7.18 6.95 4.21
C ASN A 31 5.85 7.69 4.08
N ARG A 32 5.18 7.92 5.21
CA ARG A 32 3.87 8.56 5.29
C ARG A 32 3.83 10.01 4.78
N ASN A 33 4.97 10.67 4.60
CA ASN A 33 5.02 12.05 4.10
C ASN A 33 4.43 12.20 2.68
N TYR A 34 4.42 11.11 1.91
CA TYR A 34 3.87 11.09 0.55
C TYR A 34 2.40 10.65 0.47
N PHE A 35 1.71 10.48 1.60
CA PHE A 35 0.38 9.88 1.64
C PHE A 35 -0.67 10.90 2.08
N ALA A 36 -1.76 10.99 1.31
CA ALA A 36 -2.96 11.71 1.68
C ALA A 36 -4.13 10.72 1.82
N GLU A 37 -4.99 10.95 2.82
CA GLU A 37 -6.19 10.15 3.01
C GLU A 37 -7.10 10.20 1.78
N SER A 38 -7.77 9.08 1.50
CA SER A 38 -8.82 9.00 0.49
C SER A 38 -10.11 8.49 1.12
N SER A 39 -11.25 9.04 0.68
CA SER A 39 -12.58 8.54 1.04
C SER A 39 -12.97 7.27 0.28
N THR A 40 -12.13 6.80 -0.65
CA THR A 40 -12.39 5.60 -1.43
C THR A 40 -12.28 4.38 -0.53
N HIS A 41 -13.28 3.50 -0.59
CA HIS A 41 -13.28 2.19 0.05
C HIS A 41 -13.84 1.13 -0.89
N THR A 42 -13.32 -0.08 -0.82
CA THR A 42 -13.84 -1.23 -1.57
C THR A 42 -13.97 -2.45 -0.65
N ARG A 43 -14.83 -3.40 -1.02
CA ARG A 43 -15.07 -4.60 -0.20
C ARG A 43 -14.55 -5.84 -0.90
N CYS A 44 -13.68 -6.56 -0.21
CA CYS A 44 -13.25 -7.90 -0.60
C CYS A 44 -13.97 -8.95 0.28
N PRO A 45 -14.59 -10.00 -0.31
CA PRO A 45 -15.32 -11.01 0.46
C PRO A 45 -14.49 -11.69 1.55
N TRP A 46 -13.19 -11.88 1.30
CA TRP A 46 -12.32 -12.66 2.17
C TRP A 46 -11.26 -11.82 2.90
N LYS A 47 -10.89 -10.63 2.41
CA LYS A 47 -9.92 -9.75 3.09
C LYS A 47 -10.56 -8.75 4.04
N GLY A 48 -11.73 -8.19 3.73
CA GLY A 48 -12.37 -7.12 4.50
C GLY A 48 -12.65 -5.87 3.67
N VAL A 49 -12.70 -4.71 4.31
CA VAL A 49 -12.86 -3.40 3.63
C VAL A 49 -11.48 -2.81 3.39
N ALA A 50 -11.13 -2.60 2.12
CA ALA A 50 -9.92 -1.89 1.74
C ALA A 50 -10.14 -0.38 1.86
N SER A 51 -9.14 0.31 2.38
CA SER A 51 -9.02 1.76 2.38
C SER A 51 -7.85 2.17 1.50
N TYR A 52 -7.90 3.38 0.95
CA TYR A 52 -6.94 3.86 -0.03
C TYR A 52 -6.24 5.12 0.45
N TYR A 53 -5.04 5.34 -0.05
CA TYR A 53 -4.33 6.60 0.03
C TYR A 53 -4.03 7.10 -1.37
N THR A 54 -4.12 8.41 -1.51
CA THR A 54 -3.60 9.14 -2.66
C THR A 54 -2.15 9.49 -2.41
N LEU A 55 -1.26 9.17 -3.35
CA LEU A 55 0.15 9.52 -3.24
C LEU A 55 0.38 10.94 -3.75
N LYS A 56 1.17 11.72 -3.02
CA LYS A 56 1.57 13.07 -3.37
C LYS A 56 3.08 13.18 -3.31
N VAL A 57 3.72 13.32 -4.48
CA VAL A 57 5.17 13.37 -4.62
C VAL A 57 5.53 14.51 -5.56
N ASP A 58 6.36 15.44 -5.10
CA ASP A 58 6.88 16.58 -5.89
C ASP A 58 5.79 17.33 -6.68
N GLY A 59 4.64 17.59 -6.02
CA GLY A 59 3.50 18.29 -6.61
C GLY A 59 2.63 17.46 -7.56
N LYS A 60 2.99 16.20 -7.83
CA LYS A 60 2.15 15.26 -8.59
C LYS A 60 1.28 14.44 -7.66
N GLU A 61 0.11 14.06 -8.15
CA GLU A 61 -0.86 13.24 -7.44
C GLU A 61 -1.12 11.91 -8.16
N ASN A 62 -1.06 10.80 -7.43
CA ASN A 62 -1.50 9.48 -7.89
C ASN A 62 -2.65 9.00 -7.01
N ARG A 63 -3.86 9.25 -7.49
CA ARG A 63 -5.09 8.99 -6.73
C ARG A 63 -5.25 7.51 -6.42
N ASP A 64 -5.58 7.21 -5.17
CA ASP A 64 -5.86 5.85 -4.67
C ASP A 64 -4.77 4.83 -5.02
N ALA A 65 -3.51 5.25 -5.13
CA ALA A 65 -2.41 4.43 -5.64
C ALA A 65 -1.77 3.49 -4.61
N ALA A 66 -2.12 3.67 -3.34
CA ALA A 66 -1.81 2.73 -2.27
C ALA A 66 -3.11 2.28 -1.59
N TRP A 67 -3.18 1.02 -1.18
CA TRP A 67 -4.32 0.48 -0.45
C TRP A 67 -3.87 -0.38 0.72
N TYR A 68 -4.77 -0.53 1.68
CA TYR A 68 -4.55 -1.33 2.89
C TYR A 68 -5.89 -1.80 3.45
N TYR A 69 -5.83 -2.75 4.38
CA TYR A 69 -7.00 -3.22 5.12
C TYR A 69 -6.85 -2.82 6.59
N PRO A 70 -7.53 -1.77 7.07
CA PRO A 70 -7.44 -1.34 8.47
C PRO A 70 -7.89 -2.43 9.45
N LYS A 71 -8.88 -3.23 9.01
CA LYS A 71 -9.36 -4.40 9.72
C LYS A 71 -9.61 -5.51 8.71
N THR A 72 -8.92 -6.63 8.88
CA THR A 72 -9.07 -7.78 8.00
C THR A 72 -10.05 -8.80 8.58
N LYS A 73 -10.45 -9.75 7.74
CA LYS A 73 -10.97 -11.04 8.21
C LYS A 73 -9.82 -11.96 8.62
N GLU A 74 -10.14 -13.04 9.34
CA GLU A 74 -9.16 -13.99 9.88
C GLU A 74 -8.18 -14.52 8.83
N ALA A 75 -8.67 -14.91 7.65
CA ALA A 75 -7.83 -15.45 6.58
C ALA A 75 -6.78 -14.45 6.03
N ALA A 76 -6.99 -13.14 6.25
CA ALA A 76 -6.09 -12.07 5.82
C ALA A 76 -5.43 -11.34 7.00
N LYS A 77 -5.53 -11.87 8.23
CA LYS A 77 -4.97 -11.25 9.43
C LYS A 77 -3.49 -10.86 9.34
N PRO A 78 -2.61 -11.63 8.68
CA PRO A 78 -1.20 -11.25 8.56
C PRO A 78 -0.96 -9.92 7.84
N ILE A 79 -1.87 -9.46 6.98
CA ILE A 79 -1.72 -8.20 6.22
C ILE A 79 -2.56 -7.04 6.79
N GLU A 80 -3.12 -7.19 7.99
CA GLU A 80 -3.89 -6.11 8.63
C GLU A 80 -3.02 -4.87 8.83
N GLY A 81 -3.46 -3.73 8.30
CA GLY A 81 -2.72 -2.47 8.33
C GLY A 81 -1.51 -2.38 7.39
N TYR A 82 -1.15 -3.46 6.68
CA TYR A 82 -0.06 -3.43 5.71
C TYR A 82 -0.52 -2.75 4.41
N ILE A 83 0.43 -2.11 3.73
CA ILE A 83 0.16 -1.24 2.58
C ILE A 83 0.72 -1.87 1.30
N ALA A 84 -0.11 -1.95 0.27
CA ALA A 84 0.29 -2.38 -1.07
C ALA A 84 0.06 -1.25 -2.09
N PHE A 85 0.66 -1.38 -3.28
CA PHE A 85 0.80 -0.30 -4.26
C PHE A 85 0.48 -0.75 -5.69
N TRP A 86 -0.06 0.17 -6.50
CA TRP A 86 -0.38 -0.06 -7.92
C TRP A 86 -0.34 1.26 -8.71
N ARG A 87 -0.96 1.32 -9.90
CA ARG A 87 -1.12 2.54 -10.72
C ARG A 87 0.22 3.21 -11.05
N GLY A 88 1.18 2.40 -11.50
CA GLY A 88 2.50 2.89 -11.91
C GLY A 88 3.49 3.12 -10.76
N VAL A 89 3.14 2.72 -9.52
CA VAL A 89 4.15 2.50 -8.49
C VAL A 89 4.93 1.24 -8.86
N GLU A 90 6.24 1.36 -8.97
CA GLU A 90 7.14 0.25 -9.26
C GLU A 90 7.51 -0.47 -7.97
N VAL A 91 7.33 -1.78 -7.93
CA VAL A 91 7.69 -2.63 -6.80
C VAL A 91 8.71 -3.64 -7.28
N SER A 92 9.95 -3.52 -6.79
CA SER A 92 11.07 -4.38 -7.18
C SER A 92 11.88 -4.83 -5.97
N GLU A 93 12.77 -5.80 -6.20
CA GLU A 93 13.83 -6.14 -5.25
C GLU A 93 14.71 -4.91 -4.98
N SER A 94 15.33 -4.88 -3.80
CA SER A 94 16.10 -3.74 -3.28
C SER A 94 17.58 -3.95 -3.42
#